data_AF-A0A946BGX5-F1
#
_entry.id   AF-A0A946BGX5-F1
#
_cell.length_a   1.000
_cell.length_b   1.000
_cell.length_c   1.000
_cell.angle_alpha   90.00
_cell.angle_beta   90.00
_cell.angle_gamma   90.00
#
_symmetry.space_group_name_H-M   'P 1'
#
loop_
_entity.id
_entity.type
_entity.pdbx_description
1 polymer ?
#
loop_
_entity_poly.entity_id
_entity_poly.type
_entity_poly.pdbx_seq_one_letter_code
_entity_poly.pdbx_strand_id
1 'polypeptide(L)'
;MFSNFLYFLIALVIYTSSELFEPVKTFDNYGVLNCLLLSIFFIFICWVAFNRLGKKISQNPYLDMDALINSYISRLSMFALLIFAINIYGFKLTFLFSGIKIFDSFPTLEAILFIGLFLFYLIAIWNAAYGIQKRYFAGEVTKKNFILSNVSFSLPALLPWFLLSIVADALEFLPWTPVKEILQTPAGEIGYIALFIIAVSVFGPVLIKKIWNCKPLEKGLHREKIEIVCKKAGLKYSNIL
;
A
#
# COMPACT_ATOMS: atom_id res chain seq x y z
N MET A 1 7.30 2.53 9.38
CA MET A 1 6.15 3.10 8.62
C MET A 1 6.48 3.32 7.14
N PHE A 2 7.57 4.02 6.78
CA PHE A 2 8.05 4.09 5.39
C PHE A 2 8.29 2.72 4.72
N SER A 3 8.63 1.68 5.50
CA SER A 3 8.77 0.32 4.96
C SER A 3 7.51 -0.20 4.28
N ASN A 4 6.31 0.20 4.75
CA ASN A 4 5.05 -0.21 4.15
C ASN A 4 4.90 0.30 2.72
N PHE A 5 5.36 1.54 2.45
CA PHE A 5 5.42 2.11 1.11
C PHE A 5 6.25 1.22 0.17
N LEU A 6 7.43 0.79 0.62
CA LEU A 6 8.30 -0.07 -0.19
C LEU A 6 7.65 -1.44 -0.43
N TYR A 7 6.96 -2.00 0.56
CA TYR A 7 6.29 -3.28 0.38
C TYR A 7 5.17 -3.19 -0.67
N PHE A 8 4.38 -2.11 -0.68
CA PHE A 8 3.38 -1.91 -1.73
C PHE A 8 3.99 -1.76 -3.12
N LEU A 9 5.08 -1.01 -3.25
CA LEU A 9 5.81 -0.86 -4.51
C LEU A 9 6.32 -2.22 -5.01
N ILE A 10 6.90 -3.03 -4.11
CA ILE A 10 7.37 -4.38 -4.45
C ILE A 10 6.20 -5.29 -4.85
N ALA A 11 5.07 -5.24 -4.13
CA ALA A 11 3.87 -6.02 -4.49
C ALA A 11 3.34 -5.64 -5.88
N LEU A 12 3.34 -4.35 -6.20
CA LEU A 12 2.96 -3.83 -7.51
C LEU A 12 3.92 -4.31 -8.60
N VAL A 13 5.24 -4.24 -8.36
CA VAL A 13 6.23 -4.80 -9.28
C VAL A 13 5.99 -6.28 -9.50
N ILE A 14 5.80 -7.08 -8.43
CA ILE A 14 5.48 -8.51 -8.50
C ILE A 14 4.27 -8.75 -9.42
N TYR A 15 3.19 -8.01 -9.21
CA TYR A 15 1.98 -8.12 -10.02
C TYR A 15 2.25 -7.79 -11.49
N THR A 16 2.80 -6.61 -11.79
CA THR A 16 3.08 -6.19 -13.18
C THR A 16 4.06 -7.13 -13.90
N SER A 17 5.04 -7.67 -13.19
CA SER A 17 5.98 -8.64 -13.76
C SER A 17 5.32 -9.99 -14.05
N SER A 18 4.23 -10.34 -13.37
CA SER A 18 3.51 -11.58 -13.63
C SER A 18 2.72 -11.55 -14.94
N GLU A 19 2.22 -10.37 -15.34
CA GLU A 19 1.54 -10.17 -16.63
C GLU A 19 2.48 -10.38 -17.83
N LEU A 20 3.79 -10.18 -17.65
CA LEU A 20 4.78 -10.37 -18.71
C LEU A 20 5.02 -11.85 -19.07
N PHE A 21 4.62 -12.78 -18.20
CA PHE A 21 4.79 -14.21 -18.46
C PHE A 21 3.52 -14.80 -19.08
N GLU A 22 3.65 -15.41 -20.26
CA GLU A 22 2.50 -16.00 -20.96
C GLU A 22 1.78 -17.05 -20.10
N PRO A 23 0.44 -16.97 -19.97
CA PRO A 23 -0.32 -17.89 -19.16
C PRO A 23 -0.40 -19.25 -19.86
N VAL A 24 0.30 -20.25 -19.32
CA VAL A 24 0.02 -21.67 -19.66
C VAL A 24 -1.44 -21.96 -19.28
N LYS A 25 -2.27 -22.25 -20.30
CA LYS A 25 -3.74 -22.35 -20.29
C LYS A 25 -4.33 -23.56 -19.54
N THR A 26 -3.82 -23.89 -18.36
CA THR A 26 -4.43 -24.94 -17.53
C THR A 26 -5.01 -24.30 -16.29
N PHE A 27 -6.34 -24.15 -16.26
CA PHE A 27 -7.05 -23.74 -15.05
C PHE A 27 -6.94 -24.86 -14.02
N ASP A 28 -6.18 -24.60 -12.96
CA ASP A 28 -6.07 -25.54 -11.85
C ASP A 28 -7.01 -25.10 -10.73
N ASN A 29 -8.16 -25.79 -10.60
CA ASN A 29 -9.16 -25.53 -9.56
C ASN A 29 -8.56 -25.72 -8.14
N TYR A 30 -7.48 -26.51 -8.01
CA TYR A 30 -6.76 -26.66 -6.75
C TYR A 30 -5.93 -25.43 -6.38
N GLY A 31 -5.55 -24.58 -7.34
CA GLY A 31 -4.77 -23.37 -7.10
C GLY A 31 -5.48 -22.36 -6.19
N VAL A 32 -6.79 -22.17 -6.37
CA VAL A 32 -7.59 -21.25 -5.55
C VAL A 32 -7.68 -21.73 -4.10
N LEU A 33 -7.96 -23.03 -3.93
CA LEU A 33 -8.02 -23.65 -2.61
C LEU A 33 -6.66 -23.55 -1.90
N ASN A 34 -5.56 -23.82 -2.61
CA ASN A 34 -4.21 -23.74 -2.08
C ASN A 34 -3.84 -22.29 -1.67
N CYS A 35 -4.24 -21.29 -2.46
CA CYS A 35 -4.08 -19.88 -2.08
C CYS A 35 -4.84 -19.53 -0.80
N LEU A 36 -6.11 -19.98 -0.69
CA LEU A 36 -6.91 -19.75 0.51
C LEU A 36 -6.28 -20.42 1.73
N LEU A 37 -5.85 -21.67 1.61
CA LEU A 37 -5.16 -22.40 2.68
C LEU A 37 -3.87 -21.71 3.11
N LEU A 38 -3.04 -21.27 2.14
CA LEU A 38 -1.79 -20.55 2.43
C LEU A 38 -2.06 -19.20 3.13
N SER A 39 -3.11 -18.50 2.70
CA SER A 39 -3.55 -17.24 3.32
C SER A 39 -4.00 -17.44 4.77
N ILE A 40 -4.81 -18.46 5.03
CA ILE A 40 -5.27 -18.81 6.38
C ILE A 40 -4.09 -19.20 7.27
N PHE A 41 -3.19 -20.03 6.74
CA PHE A 41 -1.97 -20.45 7.43
C PHE A 41 -1.10 -19.24 7.81
N PHE A 42 -0.96 -18.25 6.92
CA PHE A 42 -0.23 -17.02 7.20
C PHE A 42 -0.87 -16.19 8.32
N ILE A 43 -2.18 -16.02 8.29
CA ILE A 43 -2.91 -15.29 9.34
C ILE A 43 -2.73 -15.99 10.69
N PHE A 44 -2.75 -17.32 10.71
CA PHE A 44 -2.47 -18.11 11.90
C PHE A 44 -1.04 -17.89 12.41
N ILE A 45 -0.03 -17.91 11.53
CA ILE A 45 1.36 -17.59 11.90
C ILE A 45 1.46 -16.20 12.52
N CYS A 46 0.82 -15.20 11.92
CA CYS A 46 0.81 -13.84 12.45
C CYS A 46 0.24 -13.81 13.87
N TRP A 47 -0.92 -14.44 14.08
CA TRP A 47 -1.56 -14.51 15.38
C TRP A 47 -0.68 -15.20 16.43
N VAL A 48 -0.07 -16.34 16.10
CA VAL A 48 0.85 -17.06 17.00
C VAL A 48 2.09 -16.23 17.32
N ALA A 49 2.71 -15.59 16.32
CA ALA A 49 3.91 -14.78 16.49
C ALA A 49 3.67 -13.61 17.46
N PHE A 50 2.58 -12.88 17.29
CA PHE A 50 2.23 -11.76 18.18
C PHE A 50 1.81 -12.24 19.58
N ASN A 51 1.09 -13.35 19.71
CA ASN A 51 0.78 -13.90 21.03
C ASN A 51 2.04 -14.33 21.81
N ARG A 52 3.02 -14.93 21.12
CA ARG A 52 4.31 -15.27 21.73
C ARG A 52 5.10 -14.01 22.13
N LEU A 53 5.09 -12.99 21.28
CA LEU A 53 5.73 -11.70 21.57
C LEU A 53 5.09 -11.04 22.81
N GLY A 54 3.77 -11.01 22.91
CA GLY A 54 3.05 -10.44 24.05
C GLY A 54 3.42 -11.11 25.38
N LYS A 55 3.62 -12.43 25.39
CA LYS A 55 4.12 -13.15 26.59
C LYS A 55 5.54 -12.73 26.96
N LYS A 56 6.45 -12.63 25.98
CA LYS A 56 7.86 -12.24 26.20
C LYS A 56 8.00 -10.81 26.73
N ILE A 57 7.19 -9.90 26.20
CA ILE A 57 7.11 -8.48 26.61
C ILE A 57 6.60 -8.37 28.05
N SER A 58 5.57 -9.13 28.41
CA SER A 58 5.02 -9.12 29.78
C SER A 58 6.03 -9.61 30.83
N GLN A 59 7.00 -10.44 30.44
CA GLN A 59 8.04 -10.97 31.31
C GLN A 59 9.26 -10.04 31.45
N ASN A 60 9.47 -9.09 30.54
CA ASN A 60 10.64 -8.21 30.54
C ASN A 60 10.26 -6.75 30.25
N PRO A 61 9.71 -6.00 31.22
CA PRO A 61 9.17 -4.65 31.02
C PRO A 61 10.16 -3.59 30.51
N TYR A 62 11.47 -3.84 30.62
CA TYR A 62 12.54 -2.88 30.28
C TYR A 62 13.02 -2.95 28.82
N LEU A 63 12.50 -3.85 27.99
CA LEU A 63 12.86 -3.88 26.56
C LEU A 63 12.24 -2.71 25.79
N ASP A 64 12.94 -2.24 24.76
CA ASP A 64 12.40 -1.32 23.77
C ASP A 64 11.32 -2.03 22.93
N MET A 65 10.09 -2.00 23.45
CA MET A 65 8.95 -2.75 22.94
C MET A 65 8.50 -2.26 21.56
N ASP A 66 8.58 -0.95 21.32
CA ASP A 66 8.18 -0.35 20.05
C ASP A 66 9.12 -0.79 18.94
N ALA A 67 10.44 -0.83 19.20
CA ALA A 67 11.41 -1.37 18.25
C ALA A 67 11.15 -2.85 17.94
N LEU A 68 10.83 -3.66 18.95
CA LEU A 68 10.51 -5.08 18.76
C LEU A 68 9.25 -5.29 17.92
N ILE A 69 8.15 -4.61 18.26
CA ILE A 69 6.88 -4.74 17.52
C ILE A 69 7.08 -4.33 16.06
N ASN A 70 7.75 -3.20 15.81
CA ASN A 70 8.05 -2.73 14.45
C ASN A 70 8.97 -3.69 13.67
N SER A 71 9.93 -4.32 14.33
CA SER A 71 10.80 -5.34 13.72
C SER A 71 9.99 -6.58 13.30
N TYR A 72 9.09 -7.06 14.16
CA TYR A 72 8.19 -8.18 13.82
C TYR A 72 7.21 -7.83 12.70
N ILE A 73 6.62 -6.64 12.72
CA ILE A 73 5.75 -6.16 11.62
C ILE A 73 6.53 -6.17 10.30
N SER A 74 7.76 -5.64 10.29
CA SER A 74 8.59 -5.58 9.08
C SER A 74 8.94 -6.97 8.55
N ARG A 75 9.33 -7.90 9.44
CA ARG A 75 9.63 -9.30 9.06
C ARG A 75 8.40 -10.02 8.51
N LEU A 76 7.25 -9.91 9.18
CA LEU A 76 6.00 -10.53 8.72
C LEU A 76 5.51 -9.90 7.40
N SER A 77 5.72 -8.61 7.19
CA SER A 77 5.40 -7.95 5.92
C SER A 77 6.27 -8.45 4.77
N MET A 78 7.55 -8.74 5.04
CA MET A 78 8.43 -9.39 4.06
C MET A 78 7.96 -10.82 3.73
N PHE A 79 7.53 -11.59 4.73
CA PHE A 79 6.90 -12.91 4.48
C PHE A 79 5.58 -12.78 3.72
N ALA A 80 4.77 -11.75 3.99
CA ALA A 80 3.55 -11.48 3.25
C ALA A 80 3.82 -11.24 1.76
N LEU A 81 4.93 -10.57 1.42
CA LEU A 81 5.36 -10.40 0.02
C LEU A 81 5.72 -11.73 -0.64
N LEU A 82 6.44 -12.61 0.08
CA LEU A 82 6.76 -13.95 -0.45
C LEU A 82 5.50 -14.78 -0.68
N ILE A 83 4.55 -14.74 0.24
CA ILE A 83 3.27 -15.44 0.10
C ILE A 83 2.45 -14.85 -1.04
N PHE A 84 2.41 -13.53 -1.16
CA PHE A 84 1.79 -12.85 -2.29
C PHE A 84 2.42 -13.28 -3.61
N ALA A 85 3.75 -13.31 -3.72
CA ALA A 85 4.46 -13.80 -4.90
C ALA A 85 4.12 -15.27 -5.20
N ILE A 86 4.06 -16.15 -4.21
CA ILE A 86 3.66 -17.55 -4.39
C ILE A 86 2.21 -17.66 -4.90
N ASN A 87 1.30 -16.83 -4.39
CA ASN A 87 -0.09 -16.83 -4.84
C ASN A 87 -0.23 -16.35 -6.29
N ILE A 88 0.52 -15.32 -6.67
CA ILE A 88 0.52 -14.80 -8.04
C ILE A 88 1.21 -15.78 -9.00
N TYR A 89 2.45 -16.17 -8.73
CA TYR A 89 3.27 -16.98 -9.65
C TYR A 89 3.01 -18.47 -9.57
N GLY A 90 2.89 -19.01 -8.36
CA GLY A 90 2.75 -20.45 -8.12
C GLY A 90 1.32 -20.91 -8.41
N PHE A 91 0.34 -20.26 -7.80
CA PHE A 91 -1.08 -20.62 -7.95
C PHE A 91 -1.78 -19.91 -9.11
N LYS A 92 -1.10 -19.00 -9.82
CA LYS A 92 -1.60 -18.31 -11.02
C LYS A 92 -2.97 -17.66 -10.81
N LEU A 93 -3.11 -16.93 -9.71
CA LEU A 93 -4.41 -16.41 -9.29
C LEU A 93 -5.00 -15.38 -10.27
N THR A 94 -4.16 -14.73 -11.10
CA THR A 94 -4.58 -13.85 -12.21
C THR A 94 -5.48 -14.57 -13.21
N PHE A 95 -5.30 -15.88 -13.40
CA PHE A 95 -6.14 -16.67 -14.30
C PHE A 95 -7.60 -16.73 -13.84
N LEU A 96 -7.88 -16.61 -12.54
CA LEU A 96 -9.25 -16.67 -12.01
C LEU A 96 -10.16 -15.59 -12.61
N PHE A 97 -9.56 -14.44 -12.98
CA PHE A 97 -10.25 -13.31 -13.57
C PHE A 97 -10.14 -13.27 -15.11
N SER A 98 -9.29 -14.11 -15.70
CA SER A 98 -9.12 -14.20 -17.15
C SER A 98 -10.38 -14.69 -17.85
N GLY A 99 -10.85 -13.95 -18.85
CA GLY A 99 -12.07 -14.27 -19.62
C GLY A 99 -13.34 -13.63 -19.06
N ILE A 100 -13.24 -12.87 -17.97
CA ILE A 100 -14.31 -11.99 -17.51
C ILE A 100 -14.14 -10.64 -18.22
N LYS A 101 -15.09 -10.29 -19.10
CA LYS A 101 -15.05 -9.08 -19.93
C LYS A 101 -14.75 -7.78 -19.17
N ILE A 102 -15.16 -7.67 -17.91
CA ILE A 102 -14.93 -6.47 -17.08
C ILE A 102 -13.44 -6.29 -16.80
N PHE A 103 -12.73 -7.37 -16.44
CA PHE A 103 -11.30 -7.31 -16.15
C PHE A 103 -10.48 -7.18 -17.44
N ASP A 104 -10.93 -7.79 -18.53
CA ASP A 104 -10.30 -7.61 -19.85
C ASP A 104 -10.43 -6.16 -20.37
N SER A 105 -11.53 -5.46 -20.03
CA SER A 105 -11.76 -4.08 -20.45
C SER A 105 -11.22 -3.03 -19.48
N PHE A 106 -11.02 -3.41 -18.20
CA PHE A 106 -10.45 -2.55 -17.16
C PHE A 106 -9.38 -3.32 -16.36
N PRO A 107 -8.18 -3.50 -16.92
CA PRO A 107 -7.07 -4.18 -16.23
C PRO A 107 -6.73 -3.54 -14.87
N THR A 108 -6.97 -2.23 -14.71
CA THR A 108 -6.84 -1.55 -13.41
C THR A 108 -7.63 -2.23 -12.29
N LEU A 109 -8.83 -2.72 -12.59
CA LEU A 109 -9.72 -3.31 -11.60
C LEU A 109 -9.14 -4.62 -11.06
N GLU A 110 -8.54 -5.42 -11.95
CA GLU A 110 -7.85 -6.65 -11.59
C GLU A 110 -6.66 -6.33 -10.67
N ALA A 111 -5.83 -5.37 -11.06
CA ALA A 111 -4.67 -4.95 -10.28
C ALA A 111 -5.06 -4.42 -8.88
N ILE A 112 -6.18 -3.70 -8.75
CA ILE A 112 -6.72 -3.24 -7.45
C ILE A 112 -7.11 -4.42 -6.56
N LEU A 113 -7.69 -5.49 -7.11
CA LEU A 113 -8.04 -6.69 -6.34
C LEU A 113 -6.80 -7.36 -5.76
N PHE A 114 -5.73 -7.47 -6.55
CA PHE A 114 -4.47 -8.07 -6.10
C PHE A 114 -3.74 -7.22 -5.06
N ILE A 115 -3.70 -5.90 -5.28
CA ILE A 115 -3.18 -4.97 -4.26
C ILE A 115 -4.05 -5.02 -3.00
N GLY A 116 -5.37 -5.18 -3.15
CA GLY A 116 -6.32 -5.39 -2.06
C GLY A 116 -6.05 -6.67 -1.26
N LEU A 117 -5.68 -7.77 -1.93
CA LEU A 117 -5.27 -9.01 -1.29
C LEU A 117 -3.98 -8.82 -0.48
N PHE A 118 -2.98 -8.12 -1.03
CA PHE A 118 -1.76 -7.81 -0.28
C PHE A 118 -2.06 -6.89 0.93
N LEU A 119 -2.90 -5.87 0.73
CA LEU A 119 -3.38 -5.00 1.80
C LEU A 119 -4.09 -5.80 2.89
N PHE A 120 -4.87 -6.82 2.54
CA PHE A 120 -5.53 -7.70 3.50
C PHE A 120 -4.53 -8.44 4.40
N TYR A 121 -3.40 -8.91 3.86
CA TYR A 121 -2.33 -9.50 4.68
C TYR A 121 -1.73 -8.50 5.66
N LEU A 122 -1.48 -7.26 5.21
CA LEU A 122 -0.98 -6.20 6.10
C LEU A 122 -2.01 -5.84 7.18
N ILE A 123 -3.30 -5.78 6.85
CA ILE A 123 -4.38 -5.56 7.83
C ILE A 123 -4.41 -6.70 8.86
N ALA A 124 -4.20 -7.95 8.45
CA ALA A 124 -4.13 -9.08 9.38
C ALA A 124 -2.94 -8.95 10.35
N ILE A 125 -1.76 -8.54 9.85
CA ILE A 125 -0.58 -8.26 10.68
C ILE A 125 -0.87 -7.13 11.66
N TRP A 126 -1.41 -6.00 11.20
CA TRP A 126 -1.73 -4.84 12.04
C TRP A 126 -2.81 -5.14 13.06
N ASN A 127 -3.80 -5.97 12.69
CA ASN A 127 -4.81 -6.44 13.62
C ASN A 127 -4.21 -7.26 14.77
N ALA A 128 -3.28 -8.17 14.46
CA ALA A 128 -2.57 -8.95 15.47
C ALA A 128 -1.65 -8.06 16.34
N ALA A 129 -0.96 -7.09 15.73
CA ALA A 129 -0.10 -6.14 16.43
C ALA A 129 -0.87 -5.22 17.39
N TYR A 130 -2.07 -4.76 17.00
CA TYR A 130 -2.91 -3.88 17.80
C TYR A 130 -3.24 -4.48 19.18
N GLY A 131 -3.41 -5.80 19.27
CA GLY A 131 -3.68 -6.47 20.54
C GLY A 131 -2.60 -6.26 21.60
N ILE A 132 -1.35 -6.07 21.18
CA ILE A 132 -0.22 -5.78 22.07
C ILE A 132 -0.10 -4.27 22.27
N GLN A 133 -0.12 -3.48 21.19
CA GLN A 133 0.08 -2.03 21.27
C GLN A 133 -1.02 -1.31 22.08
N LYS A 134 -2.27 -1.79 22.03
CA LYS A 134 -3.38 -1.23 22.84
C LYS A 134 -3.05 -1.19 24.34
N ARG A 135 -2.29 -2.15 24.86
CA ARG A 135 -1.95 -2.21 26.29
C ARG A 135 -1.05 -1.05 26.74
N TYR A 136 -0.44 -0.33 25.80
CA TYR A 136 0.58 0.67 26.08
C TYR A 136 0.30 2.04 25.43
N PHE A 137 -0.74 2.16 24.59
CA PHE A 137 -1.16 3.48 24.13
C PHE A 137 -1.70 4.30 25.32
N ALA A 138 -1.10 5.46 25.56
CA ALA A 138 -1.51 6.39 26.61
C ALA A 138 -2.90 7.03 26.38
N GLY A 139 -3.55 6.75 25.25
CA GLY A 139 -4.87 7.29 24.89
C GLY A 139 -5.76 6.27 24.19
N GLU A 140 -7.01 6.66 23.94
CA GLU A 140 -8.06 5.81 23.36
C GLU A 140 -7.93 5.63 21.83
N VAL A 141 -6.80 5.11 21.37
CA VAL A 141 -6.68 4.74 19.95
C VAL A 141 -7.49 3.48 19.70
N THR A 142 -8.59 3.60 18.96
CA THR A 142 -9.40 2.44 18.56
C THR A 142 -8.68 1.59 17.50
N LYS A 143 -9.01 0.30 17.44
CA LYS A 143 -8.48 -0.64 16.43
C LYS A 143 -8.68 -0.13 15.00
N LYS A 144 -9.86 0.43 14.72
CA LYS A 144 -10.21 0.99 13.42
C LYS A 144 -9.28 2.15 13.07
N ASN A 145 -9.06 3.09 14.00
CA ASN A 145 -8.20 4.25 13.76
C ASN A 145 -6.74 3.83 13.57
N PHE A 146 -6.25 2.84 14.33
CA PHE A 146 -4.89 2.32 14.15
C PHE A 146 -4.69 1.71 12.75
N ILE A 147 -5.59 0.82 12.32
CA ILE A 147 -5.50 0.19 11.00
C ILE A 147 -5.69 1.24 9.90
N LEU A 148 -6.71 2.10 10.00
CA LEU A 148 -7.00 3.13 9.01
C LEU A 148 -5.83 4.10 8.84
N SER A 149 -5.14 4.44 9.94
CA SER A 149 -3.94 5.28 9.87
C SER A 149 -2.84 4.58 9.08
N ASN A 150 -2.53 3.31 9.37
CA ASN A 150 -1.52 2.55 8.63
C ASN A 150 -1.86 2.39 7.13
N VAL A 151 -3.14 2.18 6.81
CA VAL A 151 -3.64 2.17 5.42
C VAL A 151 -3.42 3.53 4.77
N SER A 152 -3.88 4.61 5.42
CA SER A 152 -3.77 5.98 4.90
C SER A 152 -2.33 6.43 4.72
N PHE A 153 -1.41 5.96 5.57
CA PHE A 153 0.03 6.19 5.40
C PHE A 153 0.61 5.49 4.17
N SER A 154 0.02 4.38 3.73
CA SER A 154 0.50 3.58 2.60
C SER A 154 -0.14 3.99 1.26
N LEU A 155 -1.36 4.54 1.28
CA LEU A 155 -2.13 4.91 0.08
C LEU A 155 -1.43 5.89 -0.87
N PRO A 156 -0.74 6.96 -0.40
CA PRO A 156 -0.09 7.91 -1.31
C PRO A 156 0.93 7.28 -2.25
N ALA A 157 1.53 6.14 -1.87
CA ALA A 157 2.45 5.38 -2.70
C ALA A 157 1.80 4.87 -3.99
N LEU A 158 0.56 4.42 -3.84
CA LEU A 158 -0.20 3.74 -4.88
C LEU A 158 -0.91 4.74 -5.79
N LEU A 159 -1.13 5.96 -5.31
CA LEU A 159 -1.93 6.98 -5.98
C LEU A 159 -1.38 7.34 -7.37
N PRO A 160 -0.06 7.55 -7.58
CA PRO A 160 0.47 7.85 -8.90
C PRO A 160 0.22 6.73 -9.91
N TRP A 161 0.53 5.48 -9.53
CA TRP A 161 0.29 4.33 -10.39
C TRP A 161 -1.21 4.16 -10.68
N PHE A 162 -2.07 4.26 -9.66
CA PHE A 162 -3.51 4.12 -9.81
C PHE A 162 -4.11 5.16 -10.77
N LEU A 163 -3.70 6.43 -10.67
CA LEU A 163 -4.16 7.47 -11.58
C LEU A 163 -3.66 7.22 -13.01
N LEU A 164 -2.40 6.83 -13.19
CA LEU A 164 -1.86 6.50 -14.51
C LEU A 164 -2.60 5.33 -15.14
N SER A 165 -2.81 4.26 -14.39
CA SER A 165 -3.47 3.07 -14.89
C SER A 165 -4.93 3.37 -15.27
N ILE A 166 -5.69 4.16 -14.49
CA ILE A 166 -7.05 4.57 -14.88
C ILE A 166 -7.05 5.42 -16.14
N VAL A 167 -6.09 6.35 -16.27
CA VAL A 167 -5.96 7.15 -17.49
C VAL A 167 -5.63 6.25 -18.68
N ALA A 168 -4.75 5.25 -18.51
CA ALA A 168 -4.42 4.29 -19.56
C ALA A 168 -5.65 3.48 -20.00
N ASP A 169 -6.40 2.90 -19.05
CA ASP A 169 -7.65 2.19 -19.34
C ASP A 169 -8.65 3.12 -20.06
N ALA A 170 -8.84 4.35 -19.58
CA ALA A 170 -9.76 5.32 -20.19
C ALA A 170 -9.36 5.72 -21.61
N LEU A 171 -8.05 5.83 -21.90
CA LEU A 171 -7.53 6.11 -23.22
C LEU A 171 -7.82 4.96 -24.21
N GLU A 172 -7.89 3.72 -23.74
CA GLU A 172 -8.21 2.58 -24.59
C GLU A 172 -9.66 2.64 -25.12
N PHE A 173 -10.59 3.14 -24.30
CA PHE A 173 -11.98 3.37 -24.68
C PHE A 173 -12.20 4.60 -25.58
N LEU A 174 -11.18 5.42 -25.82
CA LEU A 174 -11.34 6.65 -26.58
C LEU A 174 -11.60 6.33 -28.07
N PRO A 175 -12.73 6.80 -28.65
CA PRO A 175 -13.09 6.49 -30.04
C PRO A 175 -12.26 7.28 -31.07
N TRP A 176 -11.51 8.31 -30.66
CA TRP A 176 -10.72 9.14 -31.56
C TRP A 176 -9.35 8.53 -31.89
N THR A 177 -9.29 7.83 -33.03
CA THR A 177 -8.07 7.26 -33.61
C THR A 177 -6.86 8.20 -33.70
N PRO A 178 -6.95 9.47 -34.14
CA PRO A 178 -5.76 10.31 -34.28
C PRO A 178 -5.11 10.67 -32.94
N VAL A 179 -5.89 10.83 -31.87
CA VAL A 179 -5.37 11.09 -30.52
C VAL A 179 -4.66 9.85 -29.97
N LYS A 180 -5.25 8.68 -30.21
CA LYS A 180 -4.67 7.38 -29.83
C LYS A 180 -3.34 7.13 -30.54
N GLU A 181 -3.28 7.39 -31.84
CA GLU A 181 -2.05 7.22 -32.63
C GLU A 181 -0.93 8.16 -32.16
N ILE A 182 -1.24 9.43 -31.85
CA ILE A 182 -0.25 10.37 -31.31
C ILE A 182 0.26 9.91 -29.94
N LEU A 183 -0.63 9.47 -29.04
CA LEU A 183 -0.26 9.00 -27.70
C LEU A 183 0.55 7.71 -27.71
N GLN A 184 0.36 6.86 -28.71
CA GLN A 184 1.13 5.62 -28.91
C GLN A 184 2.51 5.87 -29.54
N THR A 185 2.82 7.09 -29.99
CA THR A 185 4.19 7.42 -30.40
C THR A 185 5.10 7.55 -29.16
N PRO A 186 6.39 7.20 -29.25
CA PRO A 186 7.32 7.40 -28.13
C PRO A 186 7.35 8.84 -27.60
N ALA A 187 7.19 9.83 -28.48
CA ALA A 187 7.11 11.23 -28.09
C ALA A 187 5.81 11.56 -27.33
N GLY A 188 4.69 10.98 -27.76
CA GLY A 188 3.41 11.05 -27.06
C GLY A 188 3.46 10.41 -25.69
N GLU A 189 4.12 9.25 -25.57
CA GLU A 189 4.30 8.55 -24.30
C GLU A 189 5.09 9.38 -23.30
N ILE A 190 6.24 9.89 -23.71
CA ILE A 190 7.07 10.79 -22.89
C ILE A 190 6.28 12.04 -22.50
N GLY A 191 5.53 12.61 -23.45
CA GLY A 191 4.72 13.81 -23.22
C GLY A 191 3.64 13.61 -22.14
N TYR A 192 2.87 12.52 -22.22
CA TYR A 192 1.82 12.27 -21.21
C TYR A 192 2.43 11.94 -19.84
N ILE A 193 3.52 11.16 -19.78
CA ILE A 193 4.20 10.84 -18.51
C ILE A 193 4.77 12.12 -17.87
N ALA A 194 5.42 12.98 -18.66
CA ALA A 194 5.96 14.24 -18.16
C ALA A 194 4.86 15.16 -17.61
N LEU A 195 3.74 15.30 -18.35
CA LEU A 195 2.57 16.04 -17.89
C LEU A 195 2.03 15.48 -16.57
N PHE A 196 1.95 14.15 -16.47
CA PHE A 196 1.49 13.47 -15.26
C PHE A 196 2.42 13.73 -14.06
N ILE A 197 3.74 13.66 -14.25
CA ILE A 197 4.72 13.94 -13.18
C ILE A 197 4.60 15.39 -12.69
N ILE A 198 4.40 16.34 -13.60
CA ILE A 198 4.17 17.74 -13.23
C ILE A 198 2.88 17.86 -12.41
N ALA A 199 1.80 17.24 -12.86
CA ALA A 199 0.52 17.24 -12.13
C ALA A 199 0.67 16.64 -10.73
N VAL A 200 1.29 15.46 -10.59
CA VAL A 200 1.49 14.82 -9.27
C VAL A 200 2.44 15.63 -8.40
N SER A 201 3.44 16.30 -8.96
CA SER A 201 4.35 17.16 -8.18
C SER A 201 3.63 18.36 -7.57
N VAL A 202 2.64 18.92 -8.27
CA VAL A 202 1.83 20.06 -7.79
C VAL A 202 0.69 19.60 -6.87
N PHE A 203 -0.06 18.57 -7.27
CA PHE A 203 -1.27 18.12 -6.56
C PHE A 203 -0.99 17.06 -5.49
N GLY A 204 0.11 16.31 -5.59
CA GLY A 204 0.51 15.26 -4.67
C GLY A 204 0.57 15.72 -3.21
N PRO A 205 1.26 16.83 -2.87
CA PRO A 205 1.30 17.34 -1.51
C PRO A 205 -0.09 17.67 -0.94
N VAL A 206 -0.99 18.19 -1.78
CA VAL A 206 -2.37 18.54 -1.39
C VAL A 206 -3.19 17.27 -1.11
N LEU A 207 -3.06 16.26 -1.96
CA LEU A 207 -3.73 14.97 -1.80
C LEU A 207 -3.22 14.24 -0.55
N ILE A 208 -1.91 14.20 -0.34
CA ILE A 208 -1.28 13.59 0.85
C ILE A 208 -1.80 14.24 2.13
N LYS A 209 -1.82 15.58 2.19
CA LYS A 209 -2.37 16.32 3.34
C LYS A 209 -3.81 15.91 3.65
N LYS A 210 -4.64 15.74 2.62
CA LYS A 210 -6.04 15.34 2.76
C LYS A 210 -6.19 13.88 3.20
N ILE A 211 -5.41 12.96 2.61
CA ILE A 211 -5.45 11.52 2.93
C ILE A 211 -4.95 11.26 4.36
N TRP A 212 -3.90 11.95 4.80
CA TRP A 212 -3.37 11.82 6.16
C TRP A 212 -4.17 12.61 7.20
N ASN A 213 -5.23 13.31 6.80
CA ASN A 213 -6.04 14.15 7.67
C ASN A 213 -5.19 15.11 8.53
N CYS A 214 -4.14 15.66 7.91
CA CYS A 214 -3.20 16.55 8.59
C CYS A 214 -3.93 17.84 9.00
N LYS A 215 -4.10 18.03 10.32
CA LYS A 215 -4.71 19.22 10.89
C LYS A 215 -3.61 20.22 11.26
N PRO A 216 -3.86 21.53 11.14
CA PRO A 216 -2.88 22.52 11.57
C PRO A 216 -2.57 22.34 13.06
N LEU A 217 -1.29 22.42 13.40
CA LEU A 217 -0.83 22.34 14.78
C LEU A 217 -1.48 23.46 15.60
N GLU A 218 -2.05 23.14 16.76
CA GLU A 218 -2.70 24.13 17.60
C GLU A 218 -1.72 25.24 18.02
N LYS A 219 -2.26 26.44 18.25
CA LYS A 219 -1.44 27.55 18.75
C LYS A 219 -0.96 27.19 20.15
N GLY A 220 0.35 27.16 20.33
CA GLY A 220 0.97 26.81 21.60
C GLY A 220 2.48 26.83 21.52
N LEU A 221 3.12 26.49 22.64
CA LEU A 221 4.55 26.61 22.85
C LEU A 221 5.38 25.77 21.86
N HIS A 222 4.86 24.61 21.44
CA HIS A 222 5.50 23.77 20.42
C HIS A 222 5.48 24.42 19.03
N ARG A 223 4.34 25.00 18.63
CA ARG A 223 4.21 25.69 17.34
C ARG A 223 5.12 26.91 17.30
N GLU A 224 5.09 27.75 18.33
CA GLU A 224 5.89 28.97 18.40
C GLU A 224 7.40 28.68 18.28
N LYS A 225 7.89 27.63 18.93
CA LYS A 225 9.29 27.19 18.78
C LYS A 225 9.65 26.86 17.33
N ILE A 226 8.78 26.15 16.60
CA ILE A 226 9.01 25.82 15.19
C ILE A 226 8.99 27.11 14.35
N GLU A 227 8.04 28.01 14.59
CA GLU A 227 7.94 29.28 13.87
C GLU A 227 9.20 30.16 14.06
N ILE A 228 9.75 30.23 15.27
CA ILE A 228 10.99 30.94 15.56
C ILE A 228 12.16 30.31 14.78
N VAL A 229 12.26 28.98 14.71
CA VAL A 229 13.31 28.29 13.95
C VAL A 229 13.17 28.55 12.46
N CYS A 230 11.96 28.43 11.89
CA CYS A 230 11.70 28.76 10.48
C CYS A 230 12.06 30.21 10.16
N LYS A 231 11.71 31.15 11.05
CA LYS A 231 12.03 32.57 10.91
C LYS A 231 13.54 32.83 10.95
N LYS A 232 14.27 32.19 11.89
CA LYS A 232 15.74 32.27 11.95
C LYS A 232 16.41 31.68 10.71
N ALA A 233 15.84 30.63 10.14
CA ALA A 233 16.33 30.01 8.90
C ALA A 233 15.92 30.77 7.63
N GLY A 234 15.11 31.84 7.73
CA GLY A 234 14.59 32.57 6.56
C GLY A 234 13.61 31.76 5.70
N LEU A 235 13.06 30.66 6.23
CA LEU A 235 12.17 29.76 5.51
C LEU A 235 10.72 30.29 5.54
N LYS A 236 10.16 30.57 4.36
CA LYS A 236 8.74 30.88 4.21
C LYS A 236 7.93 29.58 4.24
N TYR A 237 6.86 29.56 5.01
CA TYR A 237 5.93 28.43 5.10
C TYR A 237 4.49 28.94 5.11
N SER A 238 3.54 28.14 4.61
CA SER A 238 2.12 28.49 4.61
C SER A 238 1.40 28.03 5.88
N ASN A 239 1.77 26.86 6.41
CA ASN A 239 1.23 26.34 7.67
C ASN A 239 2.16 25.27 8.25
N ILE A 240 2.00 25.00 9.54
CA ILE A 240 2.64 23.88 10.25
C ILE A 240 1.52 22.89 10.58
N LEU A 241 1.67 21.68 10.04
CA LEU A 241 0.72 20.57 10.15
C LEU A 241 1.20 19.54 11.16
#